data_AF-A0A0B2WPG8-F1
#
_entry.id   AF-A0A0B2WPG8-F1
#
_cell.length_a   1.000
_cell.length_b   1.000
_cell.length_c   1.000
_cell.angle_alpha   90.00
_cell.angle_beta   90.00
_cell.angle_gamma   90.00
#
_symmetry.space_group_name_H-M   'P 1'
#
loop_
_entity.id
_entity.type
_entity.pdbx_description
1 polymer ?
#
loop_
_entity_poly.entity_id
_entity_poly.type
_entity_poly.pdbx_seq_one_letter_code
_entity_poly.pdbx_strand_id
1 'polypeptide(L)'
;MLPAARRLVFSILFVAVVLAKTVHLYVNAHFFPWATFLVCVPFFLAPDLLVLSFVWSLLQHKRGRLSQLCAAVSCLISIPTCIAASALVSFFCESGVEIRWADAASVAFDAGARKVASSGTTNALMACTAILVVAFFIQDVLHRAVGAIWYHVWLQLNLGKSPGSV
;
A
#
# COMPACT_ATOMS: atom_id res chain seq x y z
N MET A 1 -19.17 7.16 -5.24
CA MET A 1 -17.93 7.72 -4.65
C MET A 1 -17.40 8.79 -5.58
N LEU A 2 -16.99 9.96 -5.07
CA LEU A 2 -16.49 11.07 -5.89
C LEU A 2 -15.18 10.68 -6.61
N PRO A 3 -14.91 11.15 -7.85
CA PRO A 3 -13.68 10.83 -8.58
C PRO A 3 -12.41 11.19 -7.80
N ALA A 4 -12.41 12.34 -7.10
CA ALA A 4 -11.29 12.76 -6.27
C ALA A 4 -11.02 11.81 -5.10
N ALA A 5 -12.08 11.33 -4.43
CA ALA A 5 -11.94 10.39 -3.32
C ALA A 5 -11.32 9.04 -3.78
N ARG A 6 -11.64 8.58 -5.00
CA ARG A 6 -11.06 7.35 -5.55
C ARG A 6 -9.55 7.48 -5.76
N ARG A 7 -9.10 8.62 -6.28
CA ARG A 7 -7.68 8.94 -6.46
C ARG A 7 -6.96 8.99 -5.12
N LEU A 8 -7.55 9.66 -4.14
CA LEU A 8 -6.99 9.79 -2.80
C LEU A 8 -6.84 8.43 -2.12
N VAL A 9 -7.88 7.57 -2.15
CA VAL A 9 -7.83 6.22 -1.54
C VAL A 9 -6.72 5.37 -2.16
N PHE A 10 -6.61 5.36 -3.49
CA PHE A 10 -5.53 4.66 -4.17
C PHE A 10 -4.15 5.22 -3.79
N SER A 11 -4.04 6.55 -3.72
CA SER A 11 -2.78 7.21 -3.35
C SER A 11 -2.36 6.91 -1.91
N ILE A 12 -3.31 6.87 -0.97
CA ILE A 12 -3.04 6.49 0.43
C ILE A 12 -2.50 5.07 0.48
N LEU A 13 -3.17 4.13 -0.20
CA LEU A 13 -2.71 2.75 -0.26
C LEU A 13 -1.30 2.64 -0.85
N PHE A 14 -1.03 3.34 -1.95
CA PHE A 14 0.28 3.35 -2.59
C PHE A 14 1.37 3.87 -1.65
N VAL A 15 1.17 5.03 -1.03
CA VAL A 15 2.15 5.61 -0.09
C VAL A 15 2.36 4.69 1.11
N ALA A 16 1.29 4.13 1.68
CA ALA A 16 1.38 3.23 2.82
C ALA A 16 2.18 1.97 2.49
N VAL A 17 1.93 1.34 1.34
CA VAL A 17 2.65 0.15 0.86
C VAL A 17 4.12 0.46 0.60
N VAL A 18 4.42 1.54 -0.12
CA VAL A 18 5.80 1.96 -0.43
C VAL A 18 6.57 2.26 0.85
N LEU A 19 5.94 2.95 1.81
CA LEU A 19 6.57 3.28 3.07
C LEU A 19 6.85 2.04 3.91
N ALA A 20 5.87 1.13 4.03
CA ALA A 20 6.04 -0.13 4.73
C ALA A 20 7.17 -0.97 4.14
N LYS A 21 7.26 -1.05 2.80
CA LYS A 21 8.37 -1.73 2.14
C LYS A 21 9.70 -1.01 2.29
N THR A 22 9.72 0.31 2.27
CA THR A 22 10.96 1.06 2.48
C THR A 22 11.54 0.77 3.86
N VAL A 23 10.72 0.76 4.90
CA VAL A 23 11.17 0.41 6.26
C VAL A 23 11.62 -1.04 6.36
N HIS A 24 10.82 -1.99 5.84
CA HIS A 24 11.20 -3.41 5.82
C HIS A 24 12.55 -3.60 5.12
N LEU A 25 12.71 -2.96 3.95
CA LEU A 25 13.91 -3.06 3.16
C LEU A 25 15.11 -2.40 3.85
N TYR A 26 14.92 -1.26 4.50
CA TYR A 26 15.95 -0.55 5.25
C TYR A 26 16.47 -1.38 6.44
N VAL A 27 15.57 -1.97 7.24
CA VAL A 27 15.95 -2.82 8.37
C VAL A 27 16.70 -4.07 7.89
N ASN A 28 16.29 -4.64 6.76
CA ASN A 28 16.89 -5.86 6.22
C ASN A 28 18.15 -5.60 5.36
N ALA A 29 18.42 -4.36 4.93
CA ALA A 29 19.55 -4.02 4.06
C ALA A 29 20.91 -4.37 4.65
N HIS A 30 21.04 -4.37 5.98
CA HIS A 30 22.29 -4.71 6.67
C HIS A 30 22.54 -6.22 6.81
N PHE A 31 21.52 -7.06 6.62
CA PHE A 31 21.62 -8.51 6.88
C PHE A 31 21.90 -9.35 5.62
N PHE A 32 21.69 -8.80 4.41
CA PHE A 32 21.81 -9.56 3.16
C PHE A 32 22.96 -9.09 2.27
N PRO A 33 23.68 -10.00 1.59
CA PRO A 33 24.53 -9.66 0.46
C PRO A 33 23.70 -8.95 -0.64
N TRP A 34 24.24 -7.85 -1.18
CA TRP A 34 23.57 -7.02 -2.19
C TRP A 34 22.97 -7.79 -3.37
N ALA A 35 23.63 -8.87 -3.82
CA ALA A 35 23.14 -9.71 -4.92
C ALA A 35 21.85 -10.47 -4.58
N THR A 36 21.77 -11.07 -3.37
CA THR A 36 20.57 -11.79 -2.91
C THR A 36 19.42 -10.83 -2.69
N PHE A 37 19.71 -9.66 -2.14
CA PHE A 37 18.73 -8.60 -1.93
C PHE A 37 18.06 -8.18 -3.25
N LEU A 38 18.84 -7.92 -4.31
CA LEU A 38 18.28 -7.53 -5.62
C LEU A 38 17.37 -8.60 -6.25
N VAL A 39 17.68 -9.88 -6.05
CA VAL A 39 16.86 -11.00 -6.56
C VAL A 39 15.59 -11.20 -5.73
N CYS A 40 15.63 -10.96 -4.42
CA CYS A 40 14.48 -11.15 -3.54
C CYS A 40 13.50 -9.97 -3.55
N VAL A 41 13.98 -8.73 -3.77
CA VAL A 41 13.15 -7.52 -3.88
C VAL A 41 11.92 -7.68 -4.78
N PRO A 42 12.01 -8.18 -6.03
CA PRO A 42 10.84 -8.36 -6.88
C PRO A 42 9.83 -9.36 -6.30
N PHE A 43 10.30 -10.40 -5.59
CA PHE A 43 9.42 -11.37 -4.95
C PHE A 43 8.67 -10.77 -3.75
N PHE A 44 9.34 -9.90 -2.99
CA PHE A 44 8.71 -9.14 -1.90
C PHE A 44 7.74 -8.08 -2.40
N LEU A 45 7.97 -7.50 -3.58
CA LEU A 45 7.17 -6.42 -4.14
C LEU A 45 6.00 -6.93 -5.02
N ALA A 46 6.11 -8.13 -5.58
CA ALA A 46 5.07 -8.75 -6.40
C ALA A 46 3.69 -8.80 -5.74
N PRO A 47 3.52 -9.30 -4.49
CA PRO A 47 2.21 -9.32 -3.84
C PRO A 47 1.63 -7.92 -3.63
N ASP A 48 2.48 -6.94 -3.29
CA ASP A 48 2.07 -5.54 -3.11
C ASP A 48 1.58 -4.91 -4.43
N LEU A 49 2.29 -5.15 -5.53
CA LEU A 49 1.87 -4.71 -6.87
C LEU A 49 0.55 -5.36 -7.30
N LEU A 50 0.32 -6.62 -6.92
CA LEU A 50 -0.92 -7.33 -7.19
C LEU A 50 -2.09 -6.70 -6.41
N VAL A 51 -1.90 -6.37 -5.13
CA VAL A 51 -2.91 -5.66 -4.31
C VAL A 51 -3.19 -4.27 -4.89
N LEU A 52 -2.15 -3.51 -5.25
CA LEU A 52 -2.31 -2.19 -5.87
C LEU A 52 -3.09 -2.27 -7.19
N SER A 53 -2.75 -3.24 -8.05
CA SER A 53 -3.43 -3.46 -9.32
C SER A 53 -4.89 -3.88 -9.12
N PHE A 54 -5.15 -4.73 -8.12
CA PHE A 54 -6.49 -5.16 -7.76
C PHE A 54 -7.34 -3.97 -7.29
N VAL A 55 -6.85 -3.18 -6.34
CA VAL A 55 -7.56 -2.00 -5.82
C VAL A 55 -7.78 -0.96 -6.92
N TRP A 56 -6.79 -0.73 -7.80
CA TRP A 56 -6.97 0.12 -8.97
C TRP A 56 -8.11 -0.37 -9.87
N SER A 57 -8.16 -1.66 -10.18
CA SER A 57 -9.21 -2.27 -11.00
C SER A 57 -10.61 -2.09 -10.36
N LEU A 58 -10.72 -2.34 -9.05
CA LEU A 58 -11.95 -2.08 -8.28
C LEU A 58 -12.36 -0.60 -8.37
N LEU A 59 -11.39 0.31 -8.26
CA LEU A 59 -11.55 1.75 -8.39
C LEU A 59 -11.70 2.24 -9.83
N GLN A 60 -11.73 1.37 -10.85
CA GLN A 60 -12.12 1.75 -12.21
C GLN A 60 -13.56 1.38 -12.54
N HIS A 61 -14.26 0.61 -11.71
CA HIS A 61 -15.66 0.24 -11.97
C HIS A 61 -16.60 1.46 -11.91
N LYS A 62 -17.11 1.94 -13.06
CA LYS A 62 -17.68 3.30 -13.17
C LYS A 62 -19.19 3.44 -12.90
N ARG A 63 -20.00 2.37 -12.90
CA ARG A 63 -21.47 2.49 -12.76
C ARG A 63 -22.11 1.33 -11.98
N GLY A 64 -23.17 1.66 -11.22
CA GLY A 64 -24.06 0.69 -10.54
C GLY A 64 -23.74 0.41 -9.07
N ARG A 65 -24.57 -0.42 -8.42
CA ARG A 65 -24.41 -0.89 -7.03
C ARG A 65 -23.05 -1.55 -6.79
N LEU A 66 -22.53 -2.26 -7.80
CA LEU A 66 -21.19 -2.86 -7.79
C LEU A 66 -20.08 -1.82 -7.57
N SER A 67 -20.20 -0.62 -8.13
CA SER A 67 -19.20 0.45 -7.93
C SER A 67 -19.10 0.88 -6.46
N GLN A 68 -20.22 0.88 -5.73
CA GLN A 68 -20.21 1.19 -4.29
C GLN A 68 -19.60 0.05 -3.47
N LEU A 69 -19.87 -1.21 -3.83
CA LEU A 69 -19.25 -2.36 -3.20
C LEU A 69 -17.72 -2.37 -3.43
N CYS A 70 -17.28 -2.17 -4.67
CA CYS A 70 -15.86 -2.08 -5.01
C CYS A 70 -15.16 -0.94 -4.27
N ALA A 71 -15.84 0.22 -4.13
CA ALA A 71 -15.35 1.34 -3.34
C ALA A 71 -15.21 0.98 -1.84
N ALA A 72 -16.23 0.33 -1.25
CA ALA A 72 -16.19 -0.10 0.13
C ALA A 72 -15.04 -1.08 0.39
N VAL A 73 -14.87 -2.08 -0.47
CA VAL A 73 -13.75 -3.04 -0.40
C VAL A 73 -12.41 -2.33 -0.52
N SER A 74 -12.28 -1.37 -1.43
CA SER A 74 -11.04 -0.59 -1.60
C SER A 74 -10.69 0.21 -0.34
N CYS A 75 -11.69 0.83 0.31
CA CYS A 75 -11.50 1.50 1.59
C CYS A 75 -11.13 0.51 2.71
N LEU A 76 -11.81 -0.64 2.78
CA LEU A 76 -11.51 -1.69 3.76
C LEU A 76 -10.11 -2.26 3.62
N ILE A 77 -9.49 -2.20 2.44
CA ILE A 77 -8.08 -2.58 2.25
C ILE A 77 -7.16 -1.40 2.61
N SER A 78 -7.50 -0.19 2.18
CA SER A 78 -6.62 0.99 2.30
C SER A 78 -6.48 1.49 3.74
N ILE A 79 -7.57 1.51 4.51
CA ILE A 79 -7.59 1.96 5.91
C ILE A 79 -6.66 1.12 6.80
N PRO A 80 -6.82 -0.22 6.90
CA PRO A 80 -5.94 -1.02 7.74
C PRO A 80 -4.49 -1.01 7.24
N THR A 81 -4.27 -0.92 5.92
CA THR A 81 -2.90 -0.79 5.36
C THR A 81 -2.25 0.51 5.82
N CYS A 82 -2.99 1.62 5.82
CA CYS A 82 -2.51 2.91 6.33
C CYS A 82 -2.21 2.86 7.83
N ILE A 83 -3.10 2.24 8.63
CA ILE A 83 -2.89 2.07 10.07
C ILE A 83 -1.67 1.21 10.34
N ALA A 84 -1.52 0.09 9.63
CA ALA A 84 -0.38 -0.81 9.77
C ALA A 84 0.94 -0.11 9.39
N ALA A 85 0.96 0.64 8.27
CA ALA A 85 2.14 1.41 7.87
C ALA A 85 2.50 2.51 8.88
N SER A 86 1.50 3.24 9.38
CA SER A 86 1.68 4.26 10.43
C SER A 86 2.26 3.65 11.72
N ALA A 87 1.72 2.53 12.18
CA ALA A 87 2.24 1.81 13.35
C ALA A 87 3.68 1.34 13.12
N LEU A 88 3.97 0.78 11.94
CA LEU A 88 5.29 0.29 11.58
C LEU A 88 6.34 1.42 11.55
N VAL A 89 6.01 2.58 10.98
CA VAL A 89 6.90 3.76 11.02
C VAL A 89 7.07 4.28 12.45
N SER A 90 5.99 4.37 13.22
CA SER A 90 6.05 4.83 14.61
C SER A 90 6.99 3.96 15.45
N PHE A 91 6.86 2.64 15.34
CA PHE A 91 7.68 1.70 16.08
C PHE A 91 9.14 1.70 15.60
N PHE A 92 9.35 1.86 14.29
CA PHE A 92 10.68 2.01 13.72
C PHE A 92 11.39 3.28 14.24
N CYS A 93 10.68 4.42 14.34
CA CYS A 93 11.24 5.64 14.91
C CYS A 93 11.63 5.50 16.38
N GLU A 94 10.90 4.70 17.18
CA GLU A 94 11.18 4.52 18.60
C GLU A 94 12.24 3.46 18.89
N SER A 95 12.20 2.34 18.18
CA SER A 95 13.03 1.17 18.49
C SER A 95 14.18 0.93 17.51
N GLY A 96 14.10 1.51 16.30
CA GLY A 96 15.01 1.20 15.19
C GLY A 96 14.82 -0.21 14.61
N VAL A 97 13.82 -0.96 15.06
CA VAL A 97 13.55 -2.35 14.68
C VAL A 97 12.17 -2.46 14.01
N GLU A 98 12.00 -3.49 13.19
CA GLU A 98 10.71 -3.79 12.55
C GLU A 98 9.71 -4.44 13.53
N ILE A 99 8.42 -4.09 13.41
CA ILE A 99 7.34 -4.76 14.14
C ILE A 99 7.24 -6.23 13.68
N ARG A 100 7.39 -7.16 14.63
CA ARG A 100 7.07 -8.57 14.41
C ARG A 100 5.58 -8.80 14.59
N TRP A 101 4.85 -8.85 13.48
CA TRP A 101 3.39 -9.04 13.49
C TRP A 101 2.93 -10.35 14.11
N ALA A 102 3.78 -11.39 14.13
CA ALA A 102 3.52 -12.64 14.84
C ALA A 102 3.34 -12.44 16.35
N ASP A 103 4.05 -11.48 16.93
CA ASP A 103 3.98 -11.15 18.36
C ASP A 103 3.00 -9.99 18.62
N ALA A 104 2.56 -9.27 17.57
CA ALA A 104 1.64 -8.14 17.71
C ALA A 104 0.26 -8.57 18.24
N ALA A 105 -0.19 -9.80 17.94
CA ALA A 105 -1.44 -10.32 18.44
C ALA A 105 -1.40 -10.54 19.97
N SER A 106 -0.32 -11.11 20.51
CA SER A 106 -0.18 -11.30 21.96
C SER A 106 -0.07 -9.97 22.70
N VAL A 107 0.60 -8.99 22.09
CA VAL A 107 0.68 -7.59 22.57
C VAL A 107 -0.71 -6.92 22.59
N ALA A 108 -1.57 -7.18 21.61
CA ALA A 108 -2.92 -6.59 21.57
C ALA A 108 -3.85 -7.12 22.67
N PHE A 109 -3.64 -8.35 23.15
CA PHE A 109 -4.43 -8.94 24.24
C PHE A 109 -3.84 -8.67 25.63
N ASP A 110 -2.57 -8.29 25.73
CA ASP A 110 -1.94 -7.94 27.00
C ASP A 110 -2.22 -6.48 27.42
N ALA A 111 -2.67 -6.29 28.66
CA ALA A 111 -3.03 -4.96 29.17
C ALA A 111 -1.81 -4.06 29.37
N GLY A 112 -0.65 -4.63 29.72
CA GLY A 112 0.61 -3.90 29.86
C GLY A 112 1.14 -3.43 28.51
N ALA A 113 1.17 -4.33 27.53
CA ALA A 113 1.63 -4.06 26.18
C ALA A 113 0.72 -3.08 25.43
N ARG A 114 -0.61 -3.12 25.64
CA ARG A 114 -1.53 -2.08 25.11
C ARG A 114 -1.22 -0.68 25.63
N LYS A 115 -0.82 -0.55 26.90
CA LYS A 115 -0.47 0.75 27.48
C LYS A 115 0.80 1.31 26.82
N VAL A 116 1.78 0.45 26.54
CA VAL A 116 3.00 0.82 25.80
C VAL A 116 2.70 1.11 24.32
N ALA A 117 1.80 0.36 23.68
CA ALA A 117 1.34 0.68 22.33
C ALA A 117 0.65 2.05 22.28
N SER A 118 -0.11 2.41 23.33
CA SER A 118 -0.78 3.70 23.41
C SER A 118 0.17 4.88 23.61
N SER A 119 1.35 4.70 24.22
CA SER A 119 2.35 5.78 24.30
C SER A 119 2.93 6.16 22.93
N GLY A 120 2.97 5.22 21.98
CA GLY A 120 3.40 5.49 20.60
C GLY A 120 2.34 6.16 19.72
N THR A 121 1.13 6.43 20.24
CA THR A 121 0.00 6.93 19.43
C THR A 121 0.30 8.28 18.77
N THR A 122 1.06 9.17 19.42
CA THR A 122 1.43 10.47 18.85
C THR A 122 2.30 10.31 17.61
N ASN A 123 3.32 9.45 17.68
CA ASN A 123 4.21 9.15 16.56
C ASN A 123 3.46 8.44 15.43
N ALA A 124 2.54 7.53 15.76
CA ALA A 124 1.66 6.90 14.79
C ALA A 124 0.73 7.92 14.10
N LEU A 125 0.11 8.84 14.85
CA LEU A 125 -0.73 9.90 14.29
C LEU A 125 0.07 10.83 13.38
N MET A 126 1.30 11.19 13.76
CA MET A 126 2.19 11.98 12.91
C MET A 126 2.55 11.23 11.62
N ALA A 127 2.90 9.95 11.71
CA ALA A 127 3.18 9.12 10.53
C ALA A 127 1.95 8.96 9.62
N CYS A 128 0.77 8.75 10.20
CA CYS A 128 -0.50 8.69 9.47
C CYS A 128 -0.78 10.02 8.74
N THR A 129 -0.59 11.15 9.43
CA THR A 129 -0.75 12.48 8.85
C THR A 129 0.23 12.70 7.71
N ALA A 130 1.49 12.30 7.86
CA ALA A 130 2.48 12.38 6.79
C ALA A 130 2.09 11.55 5.56
N ILE A 131 1.61 10.31 5.76
CA ILE A 131 1.09 9.46 4.68
C ILE A 131 -0.05 10.17 3.94
N LEU A 132 -1.02 10.73 4.67
CA LEU A 132 -2.16 11.43 4.08
C LEU A 132 -1.74 12.68 3.29
N VAL A 133 -0.80 13.47 3.83
CA VAL A 133 -0.28 14.68 3.17
C VAL A 133 0.44 14.30 1.87
N VAL A 134 1.36 13.34 1.92
CA VAL A 134 2.08 12.88 0.73
C VAL A 134 1.10 12.32 -0.30
N ALA A 135 0.16 11.48 0.14
CA ALA A 135 -0.88 10.94 -0.73
C ALA A 135 -1.72 12.03 -1.40
N PHE A 136 -2.08 13.08 -0.67
CA PHE A 136 -2.84 14.20 -1.22
C PHE A 136 -2.08 14.93 -2.33
N PHE A 137 -0.76 15.11 -2.19
CA PHE A 137 0.05 15.79 -3.21
C PHE A 137 0.31 14.92 -4.45
N ILE A 138 0.52 13.61 -4.27
CA ILE A 138 0.90 12.73 -5.41
C ILE A 138 -0.30 12.10 -6.12
N GLN A 139 -1.52 12.21 -5.58
CA GLN A 139 -2.70 11.50 -6.10
C GLN A 139 -2.96 11.71 -7.60
N ASP A 140 -2.74 12.93 -8.12
CA ASP A 140 -2.98 13.25 -9.52
C ASP A 140 -1.87 12.70 -10.43
N VAL A 141 -0.62 12.79 -9.99
CA VAL A 141 0.54 12.22 -10.69
C VAL A 141 0.40 10.70 -10.78
N LEU A 142 0.09 10.07 -9.66
CA LEU A 142 -0.05 8.63 -9.56
C LEU A 142 -1.21 8.11 -10.41
N HIS A 143 -2.37 8.78 -10.36
CA HIS A 143 -3.50 8.39 -11.20
C HIS A 143 -3.19 8.51 -12.70
N ARG A 144 -2.45 9.55 -13.12
CA ARG A 144 -2.02 9.69 -14.53
C ARG A 144 -1.02 8.60 -14.92
N ALA A 145 -0.03 8.34 -14.09
CA ALA A 145 1.01 7.34 -14.34
C ALA A 145 0.41 5.93 -14.47
N VAL A 146 -0.41 5.51 -13.49
CA VAL A 146 -1.04 4.19 -13.51
C VAL A 146 -2.05 4.07 -14.66
N GLY A 147 -2.77 5.15 -14.97
CA GLY A 147 -3.65 5.20 -16.14
C GLY A 147 -2.90 5.00 -17.46
N ALA A 148 -1.74 5.63 -17.64
CA ALA A 148 -0.91 5.49 -18.83
C ALA A 148 -0.36 4.06 -18.97
N ILE A 149 0.13 3.46 -17.87
CA ILE A 149 0.62 2.08 -17.85
C ILE A 149 -0.49 1.12 -18.28
N TRP A 150 -1.69 1.24 -17.69
CA TRP A 150 -2.82 0.39 -18.05
C TRP A 150 -3.28 0.57 -19.49
N TYR A 151 -3.23 1.79 -20.01
CA TYR A 151 -3.52 2.04 -21.43
C TYR A 151 -2.53 1.33 -22.35
N HIS A 152 -1.22 1.39 -22.04
CA HIS A 152 -0.20 0.68 -22.80
C HIS A 152 -0.37 -0.85 -22.71
N VAL A 153 -0.64 -1.39 -21.52
CA VAL A 153 -0.90 -2.82 -21.32
C VAL A 153 -2.11 -3.27 -22.15
N TRP A 154 -3.20 -2.50 -22.11
CA TRP A 154 -4.39 -2.81 -22.89
C TRP A 154 -4.13 -2.77 -24.41
N LEU A 155 -3.33 -1.79 -24.88
CA LEU A 155 -2.92 -1.70 -26.28
C LEU A 155 -2.14 -2.94 -26.72
N GLN A 156 -1.18 -3.40 -25.92
CA GLN A 156 -0.39 -4.60 -26.21
C GLN A 156 -1.27 -5.87 -26.28
N LEU A 157 -2.22 -6.01 -25.35
CA LEU A 157 -3.15 -7.14 -25.34
C LEU A 157 -4.11 -7.14 -26.54
N ASN A 158 -4.52 -5.97 -27.01
CA ASN A 158 -5.39 -5.85 -28.19
C ASN A 158 -4.63 -6.03 -29.51
N LEU A 159 -3.37 -5.57 -29.60
CA LEU A 159 -2.53 -5.78 -30.78
C LEU A 159 -2.09 -7.25 -30.93
N GLY A 160 -1.97 -8.00 -29.83
CA GLY A 160 -1.80 -9.45 -29.85
C GLY A 160 -3.01 -10.23 -30.36
N LYS A 161 -4.17 -9.57 -30.51
CA LYS A 161 -5.41 -10.09 -31.10
C LYS A 161 -5.60 -9.62 -32.54
N SER A 162 -4.53 -9.61 -33.34
CA SER A 162 -4.67 -9.40 -34.79
C SER A 162 -5.50 -10.54 -35.40
N PRO A 163 -6.59 -10.25 -36.14
CA PRO A 163 -7.40 -11.25 -36.83
C PRO A 163 -6.62 -11.81 -38.03
N GLY A 164 -5.76 -12.81 -37.80
CA GLY A 164 -4.85 -13.30 -38.83
C GLY A 164 -4.36 -14.75 -38.68
N SER A 165 -4.99 -15.59 -37.87
CA SER A 165 -4.82 -17.05 -37.98
C SER A 165 -6.20 -17.70 -38.17
N VAL A 166 -6.62 -17.69 -39.44
CA VAL A 166 -7.51 -18.72 -39.99
C VAL A 166 -6.66 -19.95 -40.28
#